data_AF-A0A366I5G6-F1
#
_entry.id   AF-A0A366I5G6-F1
#
_cell.length_a   1.000
_cell.length_b   1.000
_cell.length_c   1.000
_cell.angle_alpha   90.00
_cell.angle_beta   90.00
_cell.angle_gamma   90.00
#
_symmetry.space_group_name_H-M   'P 1'
#
loop_
_entity.id
_entity.type
_entity.pdbx_description
1 polymer ?
#
loop_
_entity_poly.entity_id
_entity_poly.type
_entity_poly.pdbx_seq_one_letter_code
_entity_poly.pdbx_strand_id
1 'polypeptide(L)'
;MVDNNTVMKFGRCIECGTRETNGFSCYELFGFPIVWEHNDPKLYELHFWLVSCYMIQHPSNYTEEGYKHLVNLFIDAYDNNWDTPYILKKNREIVKSVGKITNPIPNKERKRELRCWSMTIEDIYLGGEQNAISNINKWKIEVRNDLRH
;
A
#
# COMPACT_ATOMS: atom_id res chain seq x y z
N MET A 1 8.40 -15.31 10.43
CA MET A 1 7.76 -14.09 9.88
C MET A 1 7.86 -14.16 8.36
N VAL A 2 6.84 -13.72 7.63
CA VAL A 2 6.89 -13.66 6.16
C VAL A 2 7.78 -12.48 5.77
N ASP A 3 8.86 -12.74 5.05
CA ASP A 3 9.76 -11.70 4.53
C ASP A 3 9.05 -10.93 3.40
N ASN A 4 8.64 -9.70 3.69
CA ASN A 4 8.02 -8.77 2.74
C ASN A 4 8.93 -7.59 2.40
N ASN A 5 10.24 -7.73 2.65
CA ASN A 5 11.20 -6.72 2.26
C ASN A 5 11.11 -6.50 0.74
N THR A 6 11.19 -5.24 0.35
CA THR A 6 11.19 -4.86 -1.05
C THR A 6 12.57 -5.06 -1.65
N VAL A 7 12.60 -5.29 -2.96
CA VAL A 7 13.86 -5.50 -3.69
C VAL A 7 14.16 -4.21 -4.44
N MET A 8 15.27 -3.57 -4.07
CA MET A 8 15.77 -2.38 -4.77
C MET A 8 16.83 -2.78 -5.80
N LYS A 9 16.83 -2.15 -6.97
CA LYS A 9 17.84 -2.32 -8.02
C LYS A 9 18.12 -0.97 -8.67
N PHE A 10 19.40 -0.60 -8.77
CA PHE A 10 19.83 0.70 -9.30
C PHE A 10 19.12 1.90 -8.64
N GLY A 11 18.94 1.85 -7.30
CA GLY A 11 18.32 2.92 -6.53
C GLY A 11 16.80 3.01 -6.66
N ARG A 12 16.11 1.98 -7.16
CA ARG A 12 14.64 1.94 -7.30
C ARG A 12 14.04 0.60 -6.92
N CYS A 13 12.82 0.63 -6.38
CA CYS A 13 12.04 -0.58 -6.20
C CYS A 13 11.70 -1.19 -7.56
N ILE A 14 11.94 -2.49 -7.72
CA ILE A 14 11.67 -3.20 -8.98
C ILE A 14 10.17 -3.49 -9.22
N GLU A 15 9.30 -3.05 -8.31
CA GLU A 15 7.86 -3.31 -8.33
C GLU A 15 7.05 -2.01 -8.43
N CYS A 16 7.21 -1.11 -7.45
CA CYS A 16 6.48 0.17 -7.45
C CYS A 16 7.24 1.36 -8.07
N GLY A 17 8.53 1.21 -8.38
CA GLY A 17 9.34 2.27 -9.00
C GLY A 17 9.84 3.39 -8.07
N THR A 18 9.42 3.38 -6.80
CA THR A 18 9.90 4.28 -5.73
C THR A 18 11.42 4.36 -5.71
N ARG A 19 12.00 5.56 -5.59
CA ARG A 19 13.45 5.74 -5.44
C ARG A 19 13.90 5.46 -4.02
N GLU A 20 15.15 5.01 -3.90
CA GLU A 20 15.87 5.10 -2.63
C GLU A 20 16.04 6.57 -2.27
N THR A 21 15.52 6.96 -1.11
CA THR A 21 15.53 8.35 -0.63
C THR A 21 16.18 8.38 0.74
N ASN A 22 17.20 9.23 0.94
CA ASN A 22 17.96 9.31 2.19
C ASN A 22 18.55 7.96 2.65
N GLY A 23 18.87 7.07 1.72
CA GLY A 23 19.38 5.71 2.01
C GLY A 23 18.30 4.70 2.40
N PHE A 24 17.01 5.07 2.35
CA PHE A 24 15.89 4.20 2.68
C PHE A 24 15.25 3.61 1.43
N SER A 25 14.98 2.31 1.48
CA SER A 25 14.12 1.57 0.55
C SER A 25 12.66 1.98 0.68
N CYS A 26 11.82 1.63 -0.29
CA CYS A 26 10.38 1.92 -0.19
C CYS A 26 9.71 1.25 1.03
N TYR A 27 10.23 0.13 1.51
CA TYR A 27 9.74 -0.52 2.73
C TYR A 27 10.07 0.31 3.98
N GLU A 28 11.28 0.86 4.07
CA GLU A 28 11.66 1.73 5.18
C GLU A 28 10.91 3.06 5.12
N LEU A 29 10.76 3.65 3.93
CA LEU A 29 9.94 4.85 3.72
C LEU A 29 8.49 4.64 4.19
N PHE A 30 7.93 3.45 4.00
CA PHE A 30 6.59 3.08 4.48
C PHE A 30 6.47 3.05 6.01
N GLY A 31 7.57 2.79 6.73
CA GLY A 31 7.58 2.81 8.20
C GLY A 31 7.35 4.20 8.80
N PHE A 32 7.78 5.27 8.12
CA PHE A 32 7.64 6.64 8.64
C PHE A 32 6.18 7.07 8.87
N PRO A 33 5.27 7.01 7.88
CA PRO A 33 3.89 7.39 8.10
C PRO A 33 3.17 6.48 9.11
N ILE A 34 3.55 5.20 9.25
CA ILE A 34 3.03 4.33 10.31
C ILE A 34 3.43 4.86 11.70
N VAL A 35 4.66 5.36 11.87
CA VAL A 35 5.07 5.98 13.13
C VAL A 35 4.31 7.29 13.38
N TRP A 36 4.10 8.11 12.35
CA TRP A 36 3.36 9.36 12.47
C TRP A 36 1.90 9.14 12.93
N GLU A 37 1.27 8.03 12.52
CA GLU A 37 -0.09 7.67 12.95
C GLU A 37 -0.23 7.54 14.48
N HIS A 38 0.84 7.21 15.20
CA HIS A 38 0.82 7.15 16.67
C HIS A 38 0.69 8.52 17.33
N ASN A 39 1.06 9.59 16.63
CA ASN A 39 1.03 10.96 17.15
C ASN A 39 -0.22 11.74 16.73
N ASP A 40 -0.86 11.36 15.61
CA ASP A 40 -2.03 12.06 15.06
C ASP A 40 -3.20 11.09 14.77
N PRO A 41 -4.29 11.13 15.58
CA PRO A 41 -5.49 10.33 15.34
C PRO A 41 -6.12 10.54 13.95
N LYS A 42 -6.03 11.74 13.38
CA LYS A 42 -6.57 12.01 12.03
C LYS A 42 -5.76 11.33 10.95
N LEU A 43 -4.47 11.14 11.18
CA LEU A 43 -3.63 10.35 10.29
C LEU A 43 -3.96 8.85 10.44
N TYR A 44 -4.17 8.38 11.67
CA TYR A 44 -4.60 6.99 11.92
C TYR A 44 -5.96 6.65 11.27
N GLU A 45 -6.89 7.60 11.16
CA GLU A 45 -8.14 7.40 10.39
C GLU A 45 -7.88 7.02 8.92
N LEU A 46 -6.72 7.39 8.37
CA LEU A 46 -6.30 7.10 7.01
C LEU A 46 -5.47 5.81 6.88
N HIS A 47 -5.25 5.07 7.96
CA HIS A 47 -4.42 3.86 7.97
C HIS A 47 -4.79 2.87 6.86
N PHE A 48 -6.09 2.62 6.68
CA PHE A 48 -6.55 1.74 5.60
C PHE A 48 -6.06 2.19 4.23
N TRP A 49 -6.11 3.49 3.93
CA TRP A 49 -5.70 4.06 2.65
C TRP A 49 -4.19 4.02 2.48
N LEU A 50 -3.44 4.40 3.53
CA LEU A 50 -1.98 4.34 3.53
C LEU A 50 -1.48 2.92 3.23
N VAL A 51 -1.96 1.96 4.01
CA VAL A 51 -1.57 0.56 3.90
C VAL A 51 -2.02 -0.02 2.55
N SER A 52 -3.28 0.20 2.14
CA SER A 52 -3.80 -0.37 0.90
C SER A 52 -3.06 0.17 -0.33
N CYS A 53 -2.76 1.47 -0.40
CA CYS A 53 -1.99 2.03 -1.51
C CYS A 53 -0.62 1.35 -1.60
N TYR A 54 0.11 1.25 -0.48
CA TYR A 54 1.41 0.58 -0.46
C TYR A 54 1.32 -0.88 -0.88
N MET A 55 0.35 -1.63 -0.33
CA MET A 55 0.18 -3.05 -0.64
C MET A 55 -0.22 -3.29 -2.11
N ILE A 56 -1.08 -2.44 -2.68
CA ILE A 56 -1.49 -2.51 -4.10
C ILE A 56 -0.28 -2.32 -5.02
N GLN A 57 0.66 -1.46 -4.64
CA GLN A 57 1.89 -1.23 -5.39
C GLN A 57 2.93 -2.35 -5.25
N HIS A 58 2.70 -3.34 -4.38
CA HIS A 58 3.58 -4.49 -4.14
C HIS A 58 2.84 -5.84 -4.22
N PRO A 59 2.21 -6.18 -5.36
CA PRO A 59 1.39 -7.38 -5.53
C PRO A 59 2.10 -8.70 -5.21
N SER A 60 3.42 -8.78 -5.43
CA SER A 60 4.22 -10.00 -5.25
C SER A 60 4.18 -10.55 -3.82
N ASN A 61 3.85 -9.73 -2.82
CA ASN A 61 3.72 -10.12 -1.42
C ASN A 61 2.43 -10.90 -1.11
N TYR A 62 1.49 -10.95 -2.05
CA TYR A 62 0.17 -11.54 -1.86
C TYR A 62 -0.08 -12.71 -2.81
N THR A 63 -1.01 -13.57 -2.43
CA THR A 63 -1.62 -14.50 -3.39
C THR A 63 -2.46 -13.72 -4.38
N GLU A 64 -2.71 -14.29 -5.56
CA GLU A 64 -3.55 -13.64 -6.58
C GLU A 64 -4.96 -13.33 -6.04
N GLU A 65 -5.55 -14.25 -5.30
CA GLU A 65 -6.85 -14.06 -4.64
C GLU A 65 -6.80 -12.96 -3.58
N GLY A 66 -5.75 -12.96 -2.74
CA GLY A 66 -5.56 -11.93 -1.70
C GLY A 66 -5.37 -10.54 -2.31
N TYR A 67 -4.63 -10.43 -3.40
CA TYR A 67 -4.43 -9.18 -4.13
C TYR A 67 -5.72 -8.69 -4.80
N LYS A 68 -6.45 -9.57 -5.50
CA LYS A 68 -7.75 -9.24 -6.10
C LYS A 68 -8.74 -8.75 -5.04
N HIS A 69 -8.78 -9.43 -3.90
CA HIS A 69 -9.61 -9.01 -2.76
C HIS A 69 -9.26 -7.60 -2.27
N LEU A 70 -7.96 -7.33 -2.04
CA LEU A 70 -7.49 -6.01 -1.62
C LEU A 70 -7.87 -4.91 -2.62
N VAL A 71 -7.63 -5.14 -3.91
CA VAL A 71 -7.94 -4.17 -4.98
C VAL A 71 -9.45 -3.91 -5.05
N ASN A 72 -10.28 -4.95 -5.00
CA ASN A 72 -11.74 -4.79 -5.02
C ASN A 72 -12.24 -4.03 -3.79
N LEU A 73 -11.76 -4.39 -2.58
CA LEU A 73 -12.12 -3.69 -1.35
C LEU A 73 -11.72 -2.21 -1.41
N PHE A 74 -10.54 -1.89 -1.94
CA PHE A 74 -10.07 -0.52 -2.11
C PHE A 74 -10.96 0.26 -3.08
N ILE A 75 -11.29 -0.32 -4.24
CA ILE A 75 -12.15 0.30 -5.25
C ILE A 75 -13.55 0.54 -4.69
N ASP A 76 -14.17 -0.48 -4.08
CA ASP A 76 -15.51 -0.38 -3.52
C ASP A 76 -15.57 0.67 -2.41
N ALA A 77 -14.59 0.65 -1.50
CA ALA A 77 -14.50 1.63 -0.43
C ALA A 77 -14.38 3.06 -0.97
N TYR A 78 -13.54 3.26 -2.00
CA TYR A 78 -13.31 4.57 -2.60
C TYR A 78 -14.56 5.06 -3.35
N ASP A 79 -15.08 4.25 -4.27
CA ASP A 79 -16.17 4.63 -5.18
C ASP A 79 -17.50 4.82 -4.42
N ASN A 80 -17.70 4.14 -3.29
CA ASN A 80 -18.88 4.29 -2.44
C ASN A 80 -18.67 5.20 -1.21
N ASN A 81 -17.50 5.84 -1.08
CA ASN A 81 -17.15 6.74 0.02
C ASN A 81 -17.40 6.12 1.42
N TRP A 82 -16.94 4.89 1.61
CA TRP A 82 -17.08 4.18 2.89
C TRP A 82 -16.21 4.81 3.98
N ASP A 83 -16.72 4.81 5.20
CA ASP A 83 -15.92 5.11 6.38
C ASP A 83 -15.04 3.92 6.79
N THR A 84 -13.96 4.19 7.53
CA THR A 84 -13.00 3.16 7.98
C THR A 84 -13.69 2.03 8.78
N PRO A 85 -14.61 2.31 9.73
CA PRO A 85 -15.34 1.24 10.43
C PRO A 85 -16.08 0.28 9.49
N TYR A 86 -16.75 0.80 8.46
CA TYR A 86 -17.48 -0.01 7.49
C TYR A 86 -16.54 -0.82 6.60
N ILE A 87 -15.43 -0.23 6.14
CA ILE A 87 -14.39 -0.93 5.37
C ILE A 87 -13.87 -2.14 6.16
N LEU A 88 -13.51 -1.93 7.44
CA LEU A 88 -13.01 -3.01 8.30
C LEU A 88 -14.07 -4.09 8.54
N LYS A 89 -15.34 -3.72 8.67
CA LYS A 89 -16.45 -4.67 8.75
C LYS A 89 -16.53 -5.52 7.48
N LYS A 90 -16.52 -4.90 6.30
CA LYS A 90 -16.57 -5.58 5.01
C LYS A 90 -15.36 -6.48 4.76
N ASN A 91 -14.17 -6.02 5.11
CA ASN A 91 -12.97 -6.84 5.02
C ASN A 91 -13.09 -8.12 5.86
N ARG A 92 -13.58 -8.02 7.10
CA ARG A 92 -13.81 -9.19 7.96
C ARG A 92 -14.88 -10.16 7.44
N GLU A 93 -15.91 -9.66 6.75
CA GLU A 93 -16.93 -10.50 6.13
C GLU A 93 -16.32 -11.33 4.99
N ILE A 94 -15.50 -10.71 4.14
CA ILE A 94 -14.97 -11.35 2.93
C ILE A 94 -13.75 -12.24 3.23
N VAL A 95 -12.85 -11.82 4.14
CA VAL A 95 -11.65 -12.60 4.47
C VAL A 95 -11.99 -13.97 5.08
N LYS A 96 -13.18 -14.16 5.64
CA LYS A 96 -13.66 -15.48 6.09
C LYS A 96 -13.72 -16.51 4.96
N SER A 97 -13.95 -16.08 3.73
CA SER A 97 -14.01 -16.95 2.54
C SER A 97 -12.72 -16.95 1.72
N VAL A 98 -11.78 -16.04 2.00
CA VAL A 98 -10.48 -15.99 1.32
C VAL A 98 -9.52 -16.92 2.04
N GLY A 99 -8.77 -17.73 1.28
CA GLY A 99 -7.72 -18.58 1.82
C GLY A 99 -6.52 -17.78 2.33
N LYS A 100 -5.30 -18.27 2.06
CA LYS A 100 -4.08 -17.57 2.46
C LYS A 100 -3.90 -16.30 1.61
N ILE A 101 -3.78 -15.15 2.28
CA ILE A 101 -3.58 -13.83 1.62
C ILE A 101 -2.10 -13.57 1.30
N THR A 102 -1.19 -14.01 2.19
CA THR A 102 0.25 -13.78 2.03
C THR A 102 0.85 -14.78 1.05
N ASN A 103 1.73 -14.29 0.17
CA ASN A 103 2.39 -15.16 -0.81
C ASN A 103 3.27 -16.20 -0.09
N PRO A 104 2.98 -17.51 -0.22
CA PRO A 104 3.78 -18.57 0.41
C PRO A 104 5.18 -18.72 -0.20
N ILE A 105 5.41 -18.21 -1.42
CA ILE A 105 6.69 -18.32 -2.11
C ILE A 105 7.74 -17.47 -1.38
N PRO A 106 8.98 -17.99 -1.17
CA PRO A 106 10.08 -17.23 -0.58
C PRO A 106 10.33 -15.91 -1.33
N ASN A 107 10.66 -14.84 -0.59
CA ASN A 107 10.78 -13.48 -1.14
C ASN A 107 11.68 -13.39 -2.39
N LYS A 108 12.82 -14.10 -2.38
CA LYS A 108 13.81 -14.13 -3.47
C LYS A 108 13.30 -14.80 -4.75
N GLU A 109 12.28 -15.64 -4.65
CA GLU A 109 11.71 -16.42 -5.77
C GLU A 109 10.45 -15.76 -6.35
N ARG A 110 9.90 -14.73 -5.67
CA ARG A 110 8.70 -14.03 -6.13
C ARG A 110 8.99 -13.26 -7.42
N LYS A 111 8.19 -13.53 -8.46
CA LYS A 111 8.16 -12.71 -9.67
C LYS A 111 7.64 -11.33 -9.34
N ARG A 112 8.32 -10.31 -9.85
CA ARG A 112 8.00 -8.90 -9.67
C ARG A 112 7.99 -8.23 -11.02
N GLU A 113 6.98 -7.42 -11.23
CA GLU A 113 6.80 -6.65 -12.45
C GLU A 113 6.75 -5.18 -12.04
N LEU A 114 7.61 -4.38 -12.66
CA LEU A 114 7.61 -2.95 -12.44
C LEU A 114 6.35 -2.36 -13.06
N ARG A 115 5.53 -1.71 -12.24
CA ARG A 115 4.43 -0.85 -12.71
C ARG A 115 4.77 0.61 -12.40
N CYS A 116 4.57 1.48 -13.39
CA CYS A 116 4.67 2.92 -13.20
C CYS A 116 3.40 3.42 -12.52
N TRP A 117 3.53 3.85 -11.27
CA TRP A 117 2.46 4.51 -10.52
C TRP A 117 2.64 6.02 -10.57
N SER A 118 1.54 6.76 -10.63
CA SER A 118 1.54 8.23 -10.68
C SER A 118 2.04 8.87 -9.39
N MET A 119 1.91 8.15 -8.27
CA MET A 119 2.38 8.55 -6.95
C MET A 119 2.78 7.31 -6.15
N THR A 120 3.78 7.41 -5.28
CA THR A 120 4.31 6.30 -4.48
C THR A 120 4.56 6.72 -3.02
N ILE A 121 5.08 5.80 -2.21
CA ILE A 121 5.43 6.09 -0.81
C ILE A 121 6.50 7.17 -0.66
N GLU A 122 7.35 7.36 -1.67
CA GLU A 122 8.35 8.44 -1.70
C GLU A 122 7.68 9.82 -1.61
N ASP A 123 6.54 10.02 -2.28
CA ASP A 123 5.81 11.29 -2.26
C ASP A 123 5.19 11.60 -0.89
N ILE A 124 4.81 10.55 -0.13
CA ILE A 124 4.35 10.70 1.25
C ILE A 124 5.52 11.11 2.14
N TYR A 125 6.64 10.40 2.02
CA TYR A 125 7.83 10.65 2.83
C TYR A 125 8.43 12.04 2.58
N LEU A 126 8.62 12.43 1.31
CA LEU A 126 9.18 13.73 0.94
C LEU A 126 8.29 14.90 1.36
N GLY A 127 6.97 14.68 1.47
CA GLY A 127 6.04 15.68 2.01
C GLY A 127 6.21 15.93 3.51
N GLY A 128 6.73 14.96 4.25
CA GLY A 128 6.86 15.00 5.71
C GLY A 128 5.52 14.88 6.45
N GLU A 129 5.61 14.70 7.77
CA GLU A 129 4.46 14.47 8.67
C GLU A 129 3.37 15.53 8.52
N GLN A 130 3.75 16.81 8.44
CA GLN A 130 2.82 17.94 8.28
C GLN A 130 1.92 17.87 7.03
N ASN A 131 2.35 17.16 5.98
CA ASN A 131 1.60 17.00 4.73
C ASN A 131 1.04 15.59 4.55
N ALA A 132 1.28 14.67 5.49
CA ALA A 132 0.96 13.26 5.34
C ALA A 132 -0.54 13.04 5.05
N ILE A 133 -1.44 13.72 5.78
CA ILE A 133 -2.89 13.64 5.54
C ILE A 133 -3.25 14.06 4.11
N SER A 134 -2.73 15.20 3.64
CA SER A 134 -3.03 15.69 2.29
C SER A 134 -2.47 14.73 1.24
N ASN A 135 -1.24 14.27 1.43
CA ASN A 135 -0.56 13.41 0.47
C ASN A 135 -1.15 12.00 0.42
N ILE A 136 -1.58 11.41 1.54
CA ILE A 136 -2.28 10.11 1.53
C ILE A 136 -3.64 10.23 0.84
N ASN A 137 -4.36 11.34 1.06
CA ASN A 137 -5.61 11.59 0.34
C ASN A 137 -5.41 11.77 -1.17
N LYS A 138 -4.30 12.38 -1.61
CA LYS A 138 -3.94 12.41 -3.04
C LYS A 138 -3.54 11.02 -3.53
N TRP A 139 -2.73 10.29 -2.76
CA TRP A 139 -2.22 8.98 -3.16
C TRP A 139 -3.34 7.96 -3.42
N LYS A 140 -4.38 7.93 -2.58
CA LYS A 140 -5.55 7.06 -2.84
C LYS A 140 -6.30 7.42 -4.12
N ILE A 141 -6.36 8.71 -4.48
CA ILE A 141 -6.98 9.18 -5.73
C ILE A 141 -6.14 8.71 -6.92
N GLU A 142 -4.83 8.92 -6.87
CA GLU A 142 -3.92 8.52 -7.94
C GLU A 142 -3.88 7.01 -8.14
N VAL A 143 -3.81 6.22 -7.06
CA VAL A 143 -3.89 4.75 -7.14
C VAL A 143 -5.22 4.31 -7.75
N ARG A 144 -6.34 4.95 -7.38
CA ARG A 144 -7.64 4.64 -7.98
C ARG A 144 -7.66 4.93 -9.48
N ASN A 145 -7.07 6.03 -9.92
CA ASN A 145 -6.96 6.41 -11.33
C ASN A 145 -6.07 5.43 -12.09
N ASP A 146 -4.90 5.11 -11.53
CA ASP A 146 -3.96 4.16 -12.12
C ASP A 146 -4.62 2.78 -12.28
N LEU A 147 -5.47 2.33 -11.35
CA LEU A 147 -6.21 1.06 -11.44
C LEU A 147 -7.33 1.03 -12.49
N ARG A 148 -7.73 2.16 -13.10
CA ARG A 148 -8.70 2.18 -14.22
C ARG A 148 -8.07 1.82 -15.56
N HIS A 149 -6.74 1.86 -15.64
CA HIS A 149 -5.93 1.69 -16.84
C HIS A 149 -4.97 0.51 -16.68
#